data_AF-A0A945BA05-F1
#
_entry.id   AF-A0A945BA05-F1
#
_cell.length_a   1.000
_cell.length_b   1.000
_cell.length_c   1.000
_cell.angle_alpha   90.00
_cell.angle_beta   90.00
_cell.angle_gamma   90.00
#
_symmetry.space_group_name_H-M   'P 1'
#
loop_
_entity.id
_entity.type
_entity.pdbx_description
1 polymer ?
#
loop_
_entity_poly.entity_id
_entity_poly.type
_entity_poly.pdbx_seq_one_letter_code
_entity_poly.pdbx_strand_id
1 'polypeptide(L)'
;MIKPENFKSVIKSRWKQEKDTLRISGKSLFKNYSHIIDFCSYYENWTKGMWNNLESEVDILLTRDDSYNYKFYNKKNNYTINERD
;
A
#
# COMPACT_ATOMS: atom_id res chain seq x y z
N MET A 1 0.95 -1.19 -11.49
CA MET A 1 0.28 -0.93 -10.20
C MET A 1 1.19 -1.36 -9.05
N ILE A 2 1.18 -0.63 -7.93
CA ILE A 2 1.76 -1.08 -6.66
C ILE A 2 0.62 -1.58 -5.77
N LYS A 3 0.69 -2.82 -5.29
CA LYS A 3 -0.35 -3.47 -4.50
C LYS A 3 0.20 -3.96 -3.16
N PRO A 4 -0.22 -3.38 -2.03
CA PRO A 4 0.03 -3.97 -0.72
C PRO A 4 -0.58 -5.38 -0.62
N GLU A 5 0.01 -6.27 0.17
CA GLU A 5 -0.50 -7.64 0.36
C GLU A 5 -1.97 -7.70 0.82
N ASN A 6 -2.42 -6.73 1.60
CA ASN A 6 -3.79 -6.60 2.08
C ASN A 6 -4.11 -5.15 2.48
N PHE A 7 -5.38 -4.89 2.74
CA PHE A 7 -5.83 -3.55 3.13
C PHE A 7 -5.30 -3.10 4.49
N LYS A 8 -5.07 -4.03 5.42
CA LYS A 8 -4.48 -3.73 6.74
C LYS A 8 -3.06 -3.13 6.61
N SER A 9 -2.29 -3.56 5.61
CA SER A 9 -0.99 -2.97 5.27
C SER A 9 -1.08 -1.51 4.84
N VAL A 10 -2.20 -1.09 4.22
CA VAL A 10 -2.46 0.33 3.89
C VAL A 10 -2.58 1.15 5.16
N ILE A 11 -3.39 0.67 6.13
CA ILE A 11 -3.60 1.33 7.43
C ILE A 11 -2.27 1.46 8.18
N LYS A 12 -1.49 0.37 8.25
CA LYS A 12 -0.15 0.38 8.88
C LYS A 12 0.79 1.39 8.22
N SER A 13 0.78 1.44 6.89
CA SER A 13 1.61 2.39 6.13
C SER A 13 1.21 3.82 6.42
N ARG A 14 -0.09 4.13 6.43
CA ARG A 14 -0.60 5.46 6.75
C ARG A 14 -0.27 5.88 8.18
N TRP A 15 -0.29 4.94 9.12
CA TRP A 15 0.15 5.21 10.49
C TRP A 15 1.63 5.48 10.60
N LYS A 16 2.47 4.69 9.92
CA LYS A 16 3.91 4.97 9.85
C LYS A 16 4.17 6.37 9.28
N GLN A 17 3.52 6.71 8.18
CA GLN A 17 3.59 8.03 7.56
C GLN A 17 3.17 9.15 8.54
N GLU A 18 2.12 8.93 9.33
CA GLU A 18 1.67 9.91 10.32
C GLU A 18 2.72 10.16 11.41
N LYS A 19 3.31 9.08 11.95
CA LYS A 19 4.40 9.19 12.94
C LYS A 19 5.62 9.90 12.37
N ASP A 20 5.98 9.59 11.12
CA ASP A 20 7.09 10.25 10.44
C ASP A 20 6.78 11.74 10.20
N THR A 21 5.54 12.08 9.83
CA THR A 21 5.09 13.47 9.65
C THR A 21 5.16 14.25 10.96
N LEU A 22 4.69 13.65 12.07
CA LEU A 22 4.80 14.24 13.40
C LEU A 22 6.26 14.46 13.79
N ARG A 23 7.14 13.47 13.54
CA ARG A 23 8.57 13.59 13.82
C ARG A 23 9.23 14.73 13.03
N ILE A 24 8.90 14.88 11.75
CA ILE A 24 9.53 15.85 10.85
C ILE A 24 8.98 17.26 11.05
N SER A 25 7.65 17.39 11.19
CA SER A 25 6.96 18.70 11.16
C SER A 25 6.45 19.17 12.51
N GLY A 26 6.45 18.30 13.53
CA GLY A 26 5.78 18.56 14.81
C GLY A 26 4.24 18.56 14.72
N LYS A 27 3.67 18.27 13.54
CA LYS A 27 2.23 18.31 13.30
C LYS A 27 1.70 16.93 12.90
N SER A 28 0.49 16.65 13.38
CA SER A 28 -0.27 15.44 13.07
C SER A 28 -1.62 15.84 12.50
N LEU A 29 -2.03 15.22 11.39
CA LEU A 29 -3.37 15.33 10.81
C LEU A 29 -4.38 14.50 11.60
N PHE A 30 -3.93 13.39 12.19
CA PHE A 30 -4.75 12.46 12.96
C PHE A 30 -4.34 12.44 14.43
N LYS A 31 -5.33 12.31 15.33
CA LYS A 31 -5.10 12.30 16.78
C LYS A 31 -4.52 10.97 17.27
N ASN A 32 -4.98 9.87 16.69
CA ASN A 32 -4.62 8.52 17.11
C ASN A 32 -4.83 7.51 15.97
N TYR A 33 -4.46 6.25 16.23
CA TYR A 33 -4.58 5.16 15.26
C TYR A 33 -6.03 4.86 14.85
N SER A 34 -7.02 5.06 15.72
CA SER A 34 -8.44 4.85 15.39
C SER A 34 -8.90 5.79 14.28
N HIS A 35 -8.53 7.08 14.34
CA HIS A 35 -8.89 8.03 13.29
C HIS A 35 -8.25 7.67 11.93
N ILE A 36 -7.09 7.00 11.93
CA ILE A 36 -6.49 6.49 10.70
C ILE A 36 -7.27 5.30 10.16
N ILE A 37 -7.75 4.40 11.01
CA ILE A 37 -8.63 3.29 10.59
C ILE A 37 -9.88 3.86 9.93
N ASP A 38 -10.53 4.85 10.57
CA ASP A 38 -11.75 5.45 10.04
C ASP A 38 -11.50 6.14 8.68
N PHE A 39 -10.42 6.92 8.60
CA PHE A 39 -10.00 7.56 7.36
C PHE A 39 -9.72 6.55 6.25
N CYS A 40 -8.94 5.50 6.53
CA CYS A 40 -8.63 4.49 5.53
C CYS A 40 -9.87 3.69 5.11
N SER A 41 -10.75 3.33 6.04
CA SER A 41 -11.96 2.55 5.77
C SER A 41 -12.85 3.20 4.70
N TYR A 42 -12.89 4.53 4.66
CA TYR A 42 -13.60 5.27 3.61
C TYR A 42 -13.15 4.89 2.18
N TYR A 43 -11.86 4.57 2.01
CA TYR A 43 -11.27 4.20 0.73
C TYR A 43 -11.19 2.69 0.50
N GLU A 44 -11.63 1.85 1.44
CA GLU A 44 -11.42 0.40 1.37
C GLU A 44 -12.09 -0.23 0.15
N ASN A 45 -13.35 0.10 -0.09
CA ASN A 45 -14.12 -0.44 -1.21
C ASN A 45 -13.51 -0.04 -2.56
N TRP A 46 -13.07 1.21 -2.70
CA TRP A 46 -12.43 1.70 -3.91
C TRP A 46 -11.08 1.02 -4.13
N THR A 47 -10.28 0.89 -3.06
CA THR A 47 -8.98 0.20 -3.09
C THR A 47 -9.12 -1.25 -3.55
N LYS A 48 -10.05 -1.99 -2.95
CA LYS A 48 -10.33 -3.38 -3.35
C LYS A 48 -10.88 -3.47 -4.77
N GLY A 49 -11.76 -2.54 -5.16
CA GLY A 49 -12.27 -2.45 -6.52
C GLY A 49 -11.15 -2.25 -7.55
N MET A 50 -10.21 -1.33 -7.28
CA MET A 50 -9.03 -1.14 -8.14
C MET A 50 -8.17 -2.40 -8.21
N TRP A 51 -7.92 -3.08 -7.09
CA TRP A 51 -7.14 -4.32 -7.11
C TRP A 51 -7.81 -5.41 -7.94
N ASN A 52 -9.12 -5.60 -7.79
CA ASN A 52 -9.83 -6.66 -8.50
C ASN A 52 -9.95 -6.40 -10.01
N ASN A 53 -10.07 -5.13 -10.42
CA ASN A 53 -10.34 -4.78 -11.82
C ASN A 53 -9.10 -4.34 -12.60
N LEU A 54 -8.10 -3.74 -11.95
CA LEU A 54 -6.92 -3.21 -12.64
C LEU A 54 -5.74 -4.17 -12.62
N GLU A 55 -5.75 -5.19 -11.75
CA GLU A 55 -4.62 -6.11 -11.68
C GLU A 55 -4.42 -6.87 -12.99
N SER A 56 -5.48 -7.32 -13.66
CA SER A 56 -5.41 -7.98 -14.98
C SER A 56 -4.91 -7.04 -16.07
N GLU A 57 -5.22 -5.75 -15.97
CA GLU A 57 -5.00 -4.75 -17.02
C GLU A 57 -3.61 -4.10 -16.99
N VAL A 58 -2.83 -4.32 -15.93
CA VAL A 58 -1.49 -3.72 -15.82
C VAL A 58 -0.41 -4.60 -16.43
N ASP A 59 0.46 -3.99 -17.24
CA ASP A 59 1.68 -4.63 -17.74
C ASP A 59 2.65 -4.99 -16.62
N ILE A 60 2.70 -4.14 -15.59
CA ILE A 60 3.62 -4.25 -14.45
C ILE A 60 2.82 -4.23 -13.15
N LEU A 61 3.03 -5.25 -12.32
CA LEU A 61 2.52 -5.33 -10.96
C LEU A 61 3.70 -5.44 -9.99
N LEU A 62 3.74 -4.53 -9.02
CA LEU A 62 4.64 -4.57 -7.88
C LEU A 62 3.81 -4.91 -6.65
N THR A 63 3.95 -6.11 -6.09
CA THR A 63 3.32 -6.41 -4.79
C THR A 63 4.30 -6.09 -3.66
N ARG A 64 3.79 -5.63 -2.52
CA ARG A 64 4.62 -5.22 -1.38
C ARG A 64 4.09 -5.80 -0.08
N ASP A 65 4.96 -6.38 0.73
CA ASP A 65 4.64 -6.83 2.09
C ASP A 65 4.68 -5.67 3.11
N ASP A 66 4.47 -5.99 4.39
CA ASP A 66 4.52 -5.04 5.50
C ASP A 66 5.94 -4.53 5.83
N SER A 67 6.97 -5.28 5.41
CA SER A 67 8.39 -4.95 5.59
C SER A 67 8.95 -4.12 4.43
N TYR A 68 8.11 -3.74 3.47
CA TYR A 68 8.52 -3.05 2.24
C TYR A 68 9.43 -3.88 1.34
N ASN A 69 9.33 -5.21 1.39
CA ASN A 69 9.89 -6.05 0.33
C ASN A 69 8.94 -6.05 -0.86
N TYR A 70 9.50 -6.01 -2.06
CA TYR A 70 8.75 -5.93 -3.31
C TYR A 70 8.90 -7.22 -4.12
N LYS A 71 7.81 -7.65 -4.74
CA LYS A 71 7.82 -8.66 -5.80
C LYS A 71 7.39 -8.01 -7.09
N PHE A 72 8.20 -8.18 -8.12
CA PHE A 72 7.95 -7.62 -9.43
C PHE A 72 7.40 -8.68 -10.38
N TYR A 73 6.29 -8.33 -11.04
CA TYR A 73 5.65 -9.13 -12.07
C TYR A 73 5.51 -8.30 -13.34
N ASN A 74 6.17 -8.76 -14.41
CA ASN A 74 5.97 -8.22 -15.76
C ASN A 74 5.11 -9.20 -16.57
N LYS A 75 3.85 -8.82 -16.81
CA LYS A 75 2.88 -9.66 -17.49
C LYS A 75 3.14 -9.80 -18.99
N LYS A 76 3.86 -8.87 -19.61
CA LYS A 76 4.26 -8.98 -21.01
C LYS A 76 5.35 -10.03 -21.26
N ASN A 77 6.10 -10.41 -20.21
CA ASN A 77 7.26 -11.31 -20.35
C ASN A 77 7.23 -12.56 -19.46
N ASN A 78 6.19 -12.82 -18.65
CA ASN A 78 6.08 -14.03 -17.79
C ASN A 78 7.31 -14.36 -16.91
N TYR A 79 8.06 -13.35 -16.43
CA TYR A 79 9.13 -13.57 -15.45
C TYR A 79 8.79 -12.88 -14.13
N THR A 80 8.98 -13.61 -13.03
CA THR A 80 8.97 -13.06 -11.67
C THR A 80 10.42 -12.73 -11.32
N ILE A 81 10.72 -11.45 -11.11
CA ILE A 81 12.05 -11.02 -10.66
C ILE A 81 11.92 -10.74 -9.16
N ASN A 82 12.61 -11.52 -8.34
CA ASN A 82 12.81 -11.21 -6.93
C ASN A 82 14.03 -10.29 -6.85
N GLU A 83 13.82 -8.97 -6.84
CA GLU A 83 14.90 -8.06 -6.49
C GLU A 83 15.13 -8.16 -4.97
N ARG A 84 16.27 -8.77 -4.61
CA ARG A 84 16.93 -8.58 -3.32
C ARG A 84 18.11 -7.65 -3.60
N ASP A 85 18.03 -6.43 -3.08
CA ASP A 85 19.20 -5.60 -2.79
C ASP A 85 19.22 -5.33 -1.28
#